data_AF-A0A6H2F7Z3-F1
#
_entry.id   AF-A0A6H2F7Z3-F1
#
_cell.length_a   1.000
_cell.length_b   1.000
_cell.length_c   1.000
_cell.angle_alpha   90.00
_cell.angle_beta   90.00
_cell.angle_gamma   90.00
#
_symmetry.space_group_name_H-M   'P 1'
#
loop_
_entity.id
_entity.type
_entity.pdbx_description
1 polymer ?
#
loop_
_entity_poly.entity_id
_entity_poly.type
_entity_poly.pdbx_seq_one_letter_code
_entity_poly.pdbx_strand_id
1 'polypeptide(L)'
;MENNEKLQSLIKIIKQKRSYNNIDNNICYAKSIIINYHIRSGQQIYAKYSDLIVVNNVSNGAELIADGNIHIYGYMRGKALSGANGDKNCQIFCSKLYAELISIAGEYLVKDEIDKQFIGQASRIFLKRNLITIKQLS
;
A
#
# COMPACT_ATOMS: atom_id res chain seq x y z
N MET A 1 22.40 -40.37 1.51
CA MET A 1 22.01 -40.09 0.11
C MET A 1 20.76 -39.20 0.05
N GLU A 2 19.78 -39.41 0.91
CA GLU A 2 18.51 -38.65 1.00
C GLU A 2 18.63 -37.12 1.18
N ASN A 3 19.62 -36.63 1.93
CA ASN A 3 19.82 -35.18 2.15
C ASN A 3 20.21 -34.41 0.88
N ASN A 4 20.90 -35.06 -0.07
CA ASN A 4 21.34 -34.39 -1.29
C ASN A 4 20.18 -34.24 -2.28
N GLU A 5 19.29 -35.21 -2.34
CA GLU A 5 18.07 -35.14 -3.18
C GLU A 5 17.08 -34.09 -2.66
N LYS A 6 16.94 -33.96 -1.33
CA LYS A 6 16.11 -32.92 -0.70
C LYS A 6 16.68 -31.52 -0.94
N LEU A 7 18.00 -31.37 -0.96
CA LEU A 7 18.67 -30.13 -1.30
C LEU A 7 18.48 -29.78 -2.79
N GLN A 8 18.59 -30.77 -3.68
CA GLN A 8 18.35 -30.58 -5.12
C GLN A 8 16.88 -30.22 -5.42
N SER A 9 15.93 -30.81 -4.70
CA SER A 9 14.50 -30.47 -4.83
C SER A 9 14.22 -29.05 -4.32
N LEU A 10 14.84 -28.63 -3.21
CA LEU A 10 14.72 -27.26 -2.70
C LEU A 10 15.33 -26.23 -3.66
N ILE A 11 16.50 -26.52 -4.23
CA ILE A 11 17.15 -25.67 -5.25
C ILE A 11 16.26 -25.57 -6.51
N LYS A 12 15.62 -26.67 -6.92
CA LYS A 12 14.68 -26.67 -8.05
C LYS A 12 13.44 -25.83 -7.77
N ILE A 13 12.89 -25.91 -6.55
CA ILE A 13 11.75 -25.08 -6.11
C ILE A 13 12.14 -23.58 -6.08
N ILE A 14 13.33 -23.24 -5.59
CA ILE A 14 13.84 -21.85 -5.57
C ILE A 14 14.06 -21.32 -6.99
N LYS A 15 14.61 -22.13 -7.91
CA LYS A 15 14.77 -21.78 -9.32
C LYS A 15 13.42 -21.64 -10.04
N GLN A 16 12.45 -22.49 -9.74
CA GLN A 16 11.11 -22.43 -10.32
C GLN A 16 10.32 -21.22 -9.80
N LYS A 17 10.46 -20.86 -8.52
CA LYS A 17 9.95 -19.58 -7.97
C LYS A 17 10.62 -18.36 -8.60
N ARG A 18 11.93 -18.42 -8.88
CA ARG A 18 12.63 -17.36 -9.64
C ARG A 18 12.18 -17.27 -11.10
N SER A 19 11.81 -18.38 -11.72
CA SER A 19 11.35 -18.43 -13.12
C SER A 19 9.89 -17.99 -13.30
N TYR A 20 9.07 -17.91 -12.24
CA TYR A 20 7.75 -17.27 -12.29
C TYR A 20 7.84 -15.73 -12.24
N ASN A 21 9.04 -15.16 -12.05
CA ASN A 21 9.29 -13.72 -12.03
C ASN A 21 9.81 -13.19 -13.38
N ASN A 22 9.35 -13.72 -14.51
CA ASN A 22 9.72 -13.18 -15.83
C ASN A 22 8.50 -13.07 -16.76
N ILE A 23 7.63 -12.11 -16.42
CA ILE A 23 6.77 -11.42 -17.40
C ILE A 23 6.79 -9.94 -17.00
N ASP A 24 7.66 -9.18 -17.68
CA ASP A 24 7.57 -7.76 -18.06
C ASP A 24 7.41 -6.68 -16.97
N ASN A 25 8.56 -6.25 -16.44
CA ASN A 25 9.01 -4.85 -16.20
C ASN A 25 9.98 -4.86 -14.99
N ASN A 26 11.23 -4.47 -15.20
CA ASN A 26 12.29 -4.38 -14.18
C ASN A 26 12.00 -3.26 -13.14
N ILE A 27 10.95 -3.41 -12.35
CA ILE A 27 10.73 -2.62 -11.14
C ILE A 27 11.30 -3.44 -9.99
N CYS A 28 12.56 -3.16 -9.64
CA CYS A 28 13.12 -3.63 -8.39
C CYS A 28 12.43 -2.86 -7.27
N TYR A 29 11.55 -3.52 -6.52
CA TYR A 29 10.97 -2.94 -5.30
C TYR A 29 12.11 -2.48 -4.38
N ALA A 30 12.17 -1.19 -4.15
CA ALA A 30 13.13 -0.54 -3.29
C ALA A 30 12.74 -0.73 -1.82
N LYS A 31 13.69 -0.45 -0.92
CA LYS A 31 13.44 -0.44 0.52
C LYS A 31 12.28 0.52 0.83
N SER A 32 11.35 0.07 1.67
CA SER A 32 10.22 0.90 2.11
C SER A 32 10.68 2.22 2.73
N ILE A 33 9.97 3.29 2.42
CA ILE A 33 10.25 4.63 2.95
C ILE A 33 9.48 4.81 4.25
N ILE A 34 10.17 5.24 5.30
CA ILE A 34 9.57 5.48 6.62
C ILE A 34 9.62 6.98 6.93
N ILE A 35 8.45 7.57 7.16
CA ILE A 35 8.27 8.95 7.61
C ILE A 35 7.77 8.94 9.05
N ASN A 36 8.56 9.49 9.97
CA ASN A 36 8.24 9.52 11.40
C ASN A 36 7.77 10.91 11.90
N TYR A 37 7.68 11.90 11.01
CA TYR A 37 7.21 13.25 11.32
C TYR A 37 5.80 13.51 10.79
N HIS A 38 5.13 14.53 11.35
CA HIS A 38 3.80 14.96 10.93
C HIS A 38 3.83 15.53 9.50
N ILE A 39 3.01 14.97 8.60
CA ILE A 39 2.89 15.44 7.22
C ILE A 39 1.79 16.50 7.17
N ARG A 40 2.18 17.74 6.88
CA ARG A 40 1.31 18.94 6.95
C ARG A 40 0.61 19.21 5.63
N SER A 41 -0.43 20.05 5.70
CA SER A 41 -1.16 20.52 4.52
C SER A 41 -0.21 21.10 3.47
N GLY A 42 -0.47 20.79 2.20
CA GLY A 42 0.34 21.20 1.05
C GLY A 42 1.61 20.38 0.84
N GLN A 43 1.96 19.45 1.74
CA GLN A 43 3.10 18.56 1.54
C GLN A 43 2.70 17.32 0.73
N GLN A 44 3.57 16.91 -0.17
CA GLN A 44 3.45 15.68 -0.93
C GLN A 44 4.66 14.78 -0.67
N ILE A 45 4.40 13.51 -0.36
CA ILE A 45 5.42 12.47 -0.19
C ILE A 45 5.19 11.41 -1.28
N TYR A 46 6.23 11.12 -2.06
CA TYR A 46 6.18 10.08 -3.08
C TYR A 46 7.20 8.96 -2.80
N ALA A 47 6.71 7.73 -2.69
CA ALA A 47 7.50 6.51 -2.56
C ALA A 47 7.53 5.75 -3.89
N LYS A 48 8.52 6.10 -4.71
CA LYS A 48 8.75 5.43 -6.00
C LYS A 48 9.26 4.01 -5.78
N TYR A 49 8.68 3.06 -6.50
CA TYR A 49 8.97 1.62 -6.46
C TYR A 49 9.04 1.03 -5.04
N SER A 50 8.31 1.59 -4.09
CA SER A 50 8.40 1.20 -2.68
C SER A 50 7.07 1.39 -1.96
N ASP A 51 6.92 0.68 -0.84
CA ASP A 51 5.88 0.98 0.13
C ASP A 51 6.21 2.27 0.89
N LEU A 52 5.19 3.03 1.26
CA LEU A 52 5.29 4.21 2.12
C LEU A 52 4.72 3.89 3.50
N ILE A 53 5.52 4.12 4.54
CA ILE A 53 5.13 3.92 5.92
C ILE A 53 5.20 5.25 6.66
N VAL A 54 4.09 5.71 7.19
CA VAL A 54 3.98 6.93 8.00
C VAL A 54 3.68 6.54 9.44
N VAL A 55 4.61 6.85 10.35
CA VAL A 55 4.50 6.60 11.80
C VAL A 55 4.12 7.91 12.51
N ASN A 56 3.18 8.65 11.92
CA ASN A 56 2.68 9.91 12.44
C ASN A 56 1.36 10.27 11.75
N ASN A 57 0.84 11.45 12.04
CA ASN A 57 -0.38 11.97 11.43
C ASN A 57 -0.14 12.50 10.01
N VAL A 58 -1.23 12.55 9.25
CA VAL A 58 -1.33 13.13 7.92
C VAL A 58 -2.46 14.16 7.97
N SER A 59 -2.13 15.42 7.74
CA SER A 59 -3.08 16.53 7.76
C SER A 59 -3.97 16.55 6.51
N ASN A 60 -5.10 17.24 6.63
CA ASN A 60 -5.87 17.69 5.47
C ASN A 60 -4.98 18.43 4.46
N GLY A 61 -5.20 18.22 3.17
CA GLY A 61 -4.39 18.80 2.10
C GLY A 61 -2.98 18.22 1.95
N ALA A 62 -2.56 17.25 2.78
CA ALA A 62 -1.35 16.48 2.54
C ALA A 62 -1.60 15.35 1.54
N GLU A 63 -0.58 14.93 0.82
CA GLU A 63 -0.69 13.89 -0.20
C GLU A 63 0.39 12.82 -0.06
N LEU A 64 -0.05 11.58 0.03
CA LEU A 64 0.80 10.39 0.08
C LEU A 64 0.63 9.63 -1.23
N ILE A 65 1.74 9.39 -1.93
CA ILE A 65 1.77 8.64 -3.17
C ILE A 65 2.78 7.50 -3.01
N ALA A 66 2.41 6.29 -3.39
CA ALA A 66 3.32 5.16 -3.41
C ALA A 66 3.04 4.26 -4.61
N ASP A 67 4.10 3.75 -5.23
CA ASP A 67 3.95 2.67 -6.22
C ASP A 67 3.59 1.35 -5.53
N GLY A 68 3.98 1.18 -4.26
CA GLY A 68 3.58 0.07 -3.41
C GLY A 68 2.39 0.39 -2.50
N ASN A 69 2.34 -0.29 -1.37
CA ASN A 69 1.37 -0.10 -0.31
C ASN A 69 1.61 1.20 0.47
N ILE A 70 0.56 1.71 1.11
CA ILE A 70 0.69 2.81 2.07
C ILE A 70 0.22 2.36 3.45
N HIS A 71 1.05 2.57 4.46
CA HIS A 71 0.74 2.29 5.87
C HIS A 71 0.76 3.60 6.66
N ILE A 72 -0.33 3.92 7.36
CA ILE A 72 -0.44 5.11 8.20
C ILE A 72 -0.75 4.70 9.64
N TYR A 73 0.25 4.76 10.51
CA TYR A 73 0.12 4.53 11.95
C TYR A 73 -0.18 5.84 12.69
N GLY A 74 -1.31 6.45 12.33
CA GLY A 74 -1.78 7.72 12.86
C GLY A 74 -3.12 8.12 12.24
N TYR A 75 -3.48 9.40 12.38
CA TYR A 75 -4.63 9.99 11.69
C TYR A 75 -4.33 10.20 10.21
N MET A 76 -5.13 9.58 9.34
CA MET A 76 -5.08 9.80 7.90
C MET A 76 -6.17 10.79 7.48
N ARG A 77 -5.86 12.09 7.33
CA ARG A 77 -6.84 13.12 6.90
C ARG A 77 -6.65 13.64 5.48
N GLY A 78 -5.47 13.48 4.89
CA GLY A 78 -5.15 13.95 3.55
C GLY A 78 -5.61 12.99 2.44
N LYS A 79 -4.83 12.94 1.36
CA LYS A 79 -5.02 12.04 0.22
C LYS A 79 -4.00 10.90 0.24
N ALA A 80 -4.43 9.66 -0.01
CA ALA A 80 -3.53 8.51 -0.16
C ALA A 80 -3.76 7.80 -1.50
N LEU A 81 -2.70 7.70 -2.30
CA LEU A 81 -2.70 7.12 -3.64
C LEU A 81 -1.67 5.98 -3.69
N SER A 82 -2.16 4.74 -3.63
CA SER A 82 -1.34 3.52 -3.64
C SER A 82 -1.40 2.84 -5.01
N GLY A 83 -0.37 2.07 -5.36
CA GLY A 83 -0.29 1.48 -6.69
C GLY A 83 -0.22 2.55 -7.80
N ALA A 84 0.50 3.66 -7.56
CA ALA A 84 0.59 4.78 -8.50
C ALA A 84 1.18 4.39 -9.88
N ASN A 85 1.90 3.27 -9.94
CA ASN A 85 2.39 2.65 -11.17
C ASN A 85 1.35 1.72 -11.86
N GLY A 86 0.15 1.60 -11.32
CA GLY A 86 -0.92 0.74 -11.82
C GLY A 86 -1.06 -0.62 -11.13
N ASP A 87 -0.32 -0.90 -10.06
CA ASP A 87 -0.46 -2.17 -9.33
C ASP A 87 -1.77 -2.22 -8.53
N LYS A 88 -2.72 -3.01 -9.06
CA LYS A 88 -4.06 -3.21 -8.48
C LYS A 88 -4.07 -4.07 -7.21
N ASN A 89 -2.95 -4.71 -6.86
CA ASN A 89 -2.84 -5.53 -5.65
C ASN A 89 -2.37 -4.73 -4.43
N CYS A 90 -1.95 -3.48 -4.64
CA CYS A 90 -1.56 -2.58 -3.56
C CYS A 90 -2.75 -2.25 -2.65
N GLN A 91 -2.42 -1.87 -1.42
CA GLN A 91 -3.38 -1.66 -0.36
C GLN A 91 -2.98 -0.47 0.50
N ILE A 92 -3.98 0.10 1.16
CA ILE A 92 -3.79 1.18 2.12
C ILE A 92 -4.25 0.70 3.49
N PHE A 93 -3.42 0.89 4.49
CA PHE A 93 -3.70 0.56 5.88
C PHE A 93 -3.61 1.82 6.70
N CYS A 94 -4.61 2.10 7.54
CA CYS A 94 -4.56 3.25 8.42
C CYS A 94 -5.14 2.92 9.80
N SER A 95 -4.59 3.55 10.83
CA SER A 95 -5.06 3.37 12.21
C SER A 95 -6.32 4.19 12.50
N LYS A 96 -6.46 5.35 11.85
CA LYS A 96 -7.61 6.24 11.97
C LYS A 96 -7.95 6.86 10.62
N LEU A 97 -9.00 6.33 9.98
CA LEU A 97 -9.44 6.78 8.66
C LEU A 97 -10.27 8.08 8.71
N TYR A 98 -9.77 9.15 8.12
CA TYR A 98 -10.47 10.43 7.92
C TYR A 98 -10.14 11.07 6.56
N ALA A 99 -9.71 10.24 5.59
CA ALA A 99 -9.08 10.69 4.37
C ALA A 99 -10.01 11.57 3.53
N GLU A 100 -9.43 12.58 2.88
CA GLU A 100 -10.10 13.37 1.84
C GLU A 100 -10.34 12.54 0.57
N LEU A 101 -9.34 11.71 0.23
CA LEU A 101 -9.38 10.83 -0.94
C LEU A 101 -8.50 9.60 -0.69
N ILE A 102 -8.97 8.44 -1.14
CA ILE A 102 -8.18 7.23 -1.22
C ILE A 102 -8.22 6.72 -2.66
N SER A 103 -7.06 6.34 -3.21
CA SER A 103 -6.95 5.73 -4.52
C SER A 103 -6.04 4.50 -4.51
N ILE A 104 -6.42 3.49 -5.31
CA ILE A 104 -5.59 2.33 -5.60
C ILE A 104 -5.61 2.12 -7.12
N ALA A 105 -4.44 2.22 -7.76
CA ALA A 105 -4.27 1.99 -9.20
C ALA A 105 -5.26 2.77 -10.09
N GLY A 106 -5.54 4.03 -9.73
CA GLY A 106 -6.40 4.93 -10.48
C GLY A 106 -7.89 4.89 -10.11
N GLU A 107 -8.36 3.82 -9.47
CA GLU A 107 -9.68 3.81 -8.84
C GLU A 107 -9.64 4.65 -7.57
N TYR A 108 -10.69 5.39 -7.23
CA TYR A 108 -10.70 6.27 -6.07
C TYR A 108 -12.05 6.33 -5.36
N LEU A 109 -12.00 6.74 -4.10
CA LEU A 109 -13.14 7.17 -3.30
C LEU A 109 -12.80 8.51 -2.66
N VAL A 110 -13.72 9.46 -2.73
CA VAL A 110 -13.64 10.71 -1.98
C VAL A 110 -14.31 10.55 -0.61
N LYS A 111 -13.99 11.45 0.32
CA LYS A 111 -14.47 11.43 1.71
C LYS A 111 -15.98 11.20 1.84
N ASP A 112 -16.79 11.84 0.99
CA ASP A 112 -18.25 11.78 1.07
C ASP A 112 -18.82 10.41 0.64
N GLU A 113 -18.03 9.61 -0.07
CA GLU A 113 -18.37 8.25 -0.49
C GLU A 113 -17.91 7.19 0.54
N ILE A 114 -17.05 7.56 1.49
CA ILE A 114 -16.61 6.67 2.56
C ILE A 114 -17.74 6.51 3.58
N ASP A 115 -18.20 5.27 3.76
CA ASP A 115 -19.21 4.97 4.76
C ASP A 115 -18.75 5.40 6.16
N LYS A 116 -19.64 6.12 6.86
CA LYS A 116 -19.41 6.68 8.20
C LYS A 116 -18.96 5.63 9.20
N GLN A 117 -19.33 4.36 9.02
CA GLN A 117 -18.89 3.27 9.90
C GLN A 117 -17.35 3.10 9.93
N PHE A 118 -16.65 3.47 8.86
CA PHE A 118 -15.18 3.35 8.79
C PHE A 118 -14.45 4.60 9.26
N ILE A 119 -15.14 5.73 9.40
CA ILE A 119 -14.54 6.98 9.84
C ILE A 119 -14.04 6.86 11.29
N GLY A 120 -12.77 7.21 11.50
CA GLY A 120 -12.09 7.08 12.79
C GLY A 120 -11.75 5.64 13.20
N GLN A 121 -12.01 4.65 12.35
CA GLN A 121 -11.64 3.27 12.58
C GLN A 121 -10.29 2.93 11.97
N ALA A 122 -9.67 1.89 12.52
CA ALA A 122 -8.54 1.23 11.87
C ALA A 122 -9.08 0.48 10.66
N SER A 123 -8.53 0.75 9.48
CA SER A 123 -9.12 0.31 8.22
C SER A 123 -8.06 -0.18 7.25
N ARG A 124 -8.42 -1.24 6.53
CA ARG A 124 -7.73 -1.80 5.37
C ARG A 124 -8.54 -1.47 4.13
N ILE A 125 -7.91 -0.84 3.16
CA ILE A 125 -8.49 -0.47 1.88
C ILE A 125 -7.77 -1.23 0.77
N PHE A 126 -8.54 -1.85 -0.13
CA PHE A 126 -8.03 -2.71 -1.21
C PHE A 126 -9.03 -2.77 -2.37
N LEU A 127 -8.58 -3.20 -3.55
CA LEU A 127 -9.49 -3.42 -4.68
C LEU A 127 -10.13 -4.80 -4.64
N LYS A 128 -11.43 -4.85 -4.90
CA LYS A 128 -12.18 -6.08 -5.17
C LYS A 128 -13.02 -5.85 -6.43
N ARG A 129 -12.72 -6.59 -7.51
CA ARG A 129 -13.38 -6.42 -8.82
C ARG A 129 -13.31 -4.97 -9.32
N ASN A 130 -12.14 -4.33 -9.20
CA ASN A 130 -11.89 -2.91 -9.52
C ASN A 130 -12.70 -1.90 -8.69
N LEU A 131 -13.36 -2.32 -7.60
CA LEU A 131 -14.01 -1.39 -6.68
C LEU A 131 -13.18 -1.26 -5.41
N ILE A 132 -13.00 -0.03 -4.94
CA ILE A 132 -12.39 0.21 -3.64
C ILE A 132 -13.31 -0.39 -2.56
N THR A 133 -12.73 -1.29 -1.77
CA THR A 133 -13.37 -1.96 -0.65
C THR A 133 -12.65 -1.58 0.63
N ILE A 134 -13.41 -1.20 1.65
CA ILE A 134 -12.91 -0.86 2.98
C ILE A 134 -13.35 -1.96 3.96
N LYS A 135 -12.41 -2.43 4.79
CA LYS A 135 -12.67 -3.36 5.88
C LYS A 135 -12.02 -2.82 7.15
N GLN A 136 -12.73 -2.90 8.28
CA GLN A 136 -12.13 -2.61 9.57
C GLN A 136 -11.00 -3.63 9.88
N LEU A 137 -9.88 -3.14 10.40
CA LEU A 137 -8.84 -3.96 11.01
C LEU A 137 -9.28 -4.32 12.43
N SER A 138 -9.50 -5.61 12.66
CA SER A 138 -9.87 -6.21 13.95
C SER A 138 -8.65 -6.64 14.75
#